data_AF-A0A918NSF3-F1
#
_entry.id   AF-A0A918NSF3-F1
#
_cell.length_a   1.000
_cell.length_b   1.000
_cell.length_c   1.000
_cell.angle_alpha   90.00
_cell.angle_beta   90.00
_cell.angle_gamma   90.00
#
_symmetry.space_group_name_H-M   'P 1'
#
loop_
_entity.id
_entity.type
_entity.pdbx_description
1 polymer ?
#
loop_
_entity_poly.entity_id
_entity_poly.type
_entity_poly.pdbx_seq_one_letter_code
_entity_poly.pdbx_strand_id
1 'polypeptide(L)' 'MAFDSNSLAGVLAALRAGLGVAALLPTNLEPAMACHDAAAPPVLPDVGLGLARHPRSEGDPLIDAVETALRRTI' A
#
# COMPACT_ATOMS: atom_id res chain seq x y z
N MET A 1 -2.83 5.04 -24.41
CA MET A 1 -3.56 3.98 -23.69
C MET A 1 -2.93 3.89 -22.31
N ALA A 2 -3.72 3.76 -21.23
CA ALA A 2 -3.18 3.61 -19.88
C ALA A 2 -3.01 2.12 -19.53
N PHE A 3 -1.95 1.79 -18.82
CA PHE A 3 -1.80 0.47 -18.20
C PHE A 3 -2.61 0.44 -16.90
N ASP A 4 -3.36 -0.63 -16.67
CA ASP A 4 -4.14 -0.84 -15.45
C ASP A 4 -3.88 -2.24 -14.87
N SER A 5 -3.77 -2.30 -13.56
CA SER A 5 -3.61 -3.52 -12.79
C SER A 5 -4.17 -3.34 -11.39
N ASN A 6 -4.88 -4.35 -10.90
CA ASN A 6 -5.34 -4.44 -9.51
C ASN A 6 -4.24 -4.88 -8.53
N SER A 7 -3.00 -5.04 -9.00
CA SER A 7 -1.85 -5.45 -8.20
C SER A 7 -0.80 -4.35 -8.20
N LEU A 8 -0.42 -3.89 -7.00
CA LEU A 8 0.68 -2.94 -6.83
C LEU A 8 1.97 -3.46 -7.48
N ALA A 9 2.26 -4.76 -7.37
CA ALA A 9 3.43 -5.36 -8.00
C ALA A 9 3.41 -5.23 -9.53
N GLY A 10 2.22 -5.35 -10.15
CA GLY A 10 2.04 -5.14 -11.58
C GLY A 10 2.29 -3.69 -11.99
N VAL A 11 1.76 -2.73 -11.22
CA VAL A 11 2.01 -1.30 -11.42
C VAL A 11 3.50 -0.97 -11.29
N LEU A 12 4.17 -1.45 -10.23
CA LEU A 12 5.60 -1.23 -10.03
C LEU A 12 6.46 -1.86 -11.13
N ALA A 13 6.08 -3.04 -11.63
CA ALA A 13 6.77 -3.65 -12.77
C ALA A 13 6.64 -2.80 -14.04
N ALA A 14 5.44 -2.25 -14.31
CA ALA A 14 5.21 -1.36 -15.44
C ALA A 14 6.02 -0.06 -15.35
N LEU A 15 6.12 0.53 -14.14
CA LEU A 15 6.94 1.72 -13.89
C LEU A 15 8.43 1.45 -14.15
N ARG A 16 8.96 0.33 -13.65
CA ARG A 16 10.35 -0.07 -13.90
C ARG A 16 10.65 -0.35 -15.37
N ALA A 17 9.66 -0.84 -16.11
CA ALA A 17 9.74 -1.04 -17.55
C ALA A 17 9.63 0.27 -18.35
N GLY A 18 9.41 1.41 -17.70
CA GLY A 18 9.30 2.72 -18.35
C GLY A 18 7.98 2.94 -19.08
N LEU A 19 6.93 2.19 -18.73
CA LEU A 19 5.63 2.27 -19.42
C LEU A 19 4.83 3.54 -19.04
N GLY A 20 5.24 4.29 -18.01
CA GLY A 20 4.58 5.55 -17.64
C GLY A 20 4.95 6.07 -16.24
N VAL A 21 4.05 6.89 -15.69
CA VAL A 21 4.10 7.47 -14.34
C VAL A 21 2.85 7.08 -13.55
N ALA A 22 2.96 7.01 -12.22
CA ALA A 22 1.83 6.69 -11.34
C ALA A 22 1.87 7.53 -10.06
N ALA A 23 0.69 7.77 -9.47
CA ALA A 23 0.56 8.30 -8.12
C ALA A 23 0.52 7.13 -7.13
N LEU A 24 1.43 7.11 -6.17
CA LEU A 24 1.58 6.03 -5.19
C LEU A 24 1.52 6.59 -3.76
N LEU A 25 1.01 5.78 -2.82
CA LEU A 25 1.17 6.08 -1.40
C LEU A 25 2.67 6.11 -1.04
N PRO A 26 3.10 6.98 -0.11
CA PRO A 26 4.52 7.11 0.24
C PRO A 26 5.20 5.80 0.63
N THR A 27 4.48 4.91 1.33
CA THR A 27 5.00 3.59 1.74
C THR A 27 5.30 2.63 0.59
N ASN A 28 4.81 2.92 -0.62
CA ASN A 28 4.99 2.08 -1.81
C ASN A 28 6.07 2.63 -2.75
N LEU A 29 6.73 3.75 -2.37
CA LEU A 29 7.83 4.30 -3.15
C LEU A 29 9.10 3.48 -2.92
N GLU A 30 9.71 3.03 -4.00
CA GLU A 30 11.00 2.35 -3.92
C GLU A 30 12.13 3.39 -3.90
N PRO A 31 13.26 3.13 -3.19
CA PRO A 31 14.36 4.09 -3.08
C PRO A 31 14.92 4.56 -4.43
N ALA A 32 14.82 3.74 -5.47
CA ALA A 32 15.32 4.03 -6.81
C ALA A 32 14.33 4.83 -7.69
N MET A 33 13.09 5.05 -7.23
CA MET A 33 12.09 5.77 -8.01
C MET A 33 12.32 7.27 -7.95
N ALA A 34 12.33 7.90 -9.12
CA ALA A 34 12.29 9.35 -9.21
C ALA A 34 10.90 9.85 -8.79
N CYS A 35 10.83 10.57 -7.66
CA CYS A 35 9.61 11.26 -7.27
C CYS A 35 9.58 12.62 -7.98
N HIS A 36 8.59 12.83 -8.85
CA HIS A 36 8.28 14.15 -9.39
C HIS A 36 7.60 15.00 -8.31
N ASP A 37 7.58 16.32 -8.47
CA ASP A 37 7.07 17.28 -7.48
C ASP A 37 5.78 16.79 -6.80
N ALA A 38 5.86 16.52 -5.50
CA ALA A 38 4.78 15.98 -4.70
C ALA A 38 3.59 16.95 -4.58
N ALA A 39 3.78 18.24 -4.89
CA ALA A 39 2.72 19.24 -4.95
C ALA A 39 2.06 19.37 -6.34
N ALA A 40 2.56 18.69 -7.36
CA ALA A 40 1.94 18.64 -8.69
C ALA A 40 0.60 17.87 -8.72
N PRO A 41 0.44 16.70 -8.05
CA PRO A 41 -0.86 16.06 -7.98
C PRO A 41 -1.80 16.80 -7.00
N PRO A 42 -3.13 16.70 -7.20
CA PRO A 42 -4.09 17.15 -6.21
C PRO A 42 -3.85 16.44 -4.88
N VAL A 43 -4.18 17.10 -3.77
CA VAL A 43 -4.04 16.54 -2.42
C VAL A 43 -4.72 15.17 -2.38
N LEU A 44 -3.92 14.14 -2.15
CA LEU A 44 -4.42 12.77 -2.01
C LEU A 44 -5.10 12.63 -0.65
N PRO A 45 -6.20 11.86 -0.56
CA PRO A 45 -6.81 11.57 0.73
C PRO A 45 -5.86 10.75 1.60
N ASP A 46 -5.93 10.95 2.91
CA ASP A 46 -5.27 10.07 3.86
C ASP A 46 -5.91 8.68 3.80
N VAL A 47 -5.08 7.66 3.56
CA VAL A 47 -5.52 6.26 3.51
C VAL A 47 -4.89 5.50 4.67
N GLY A 48 -5.73 5.04 5.61
CA GLY A 48 -5.31 4.21 6.74
C GLY A 48 -5.33 2.72 6.41
N LEU A 49 -4.33 1.97 6.89
CA LEU A 49 -4.38 0.52 6.96
C LEU A 49 -5.00 0.10 8.29
N GLY A 50 -6.00 -0.77 8.23
CA GLY A 50 -6.72 -1.26 9.40
C GLY A 50 -6.65 -2.77 9.52
N LEU A 51 -6.60 -3.27 10.76
CA LEU A 51 -6.81 -4.68 11.07
C LEU A 51 -8.29 -4.90 11.36
N ALA A 52 -8.92 -5.81 10.63
CA ALA A 52 -10.29 -6.23 10.86
C ALA A 52 -10.31 -7.68 11.32
N ARG A 53 -11.05 -7.95 12.40
CA ARG A 53 -11.26 -9.30 12.95
C ARG A 53 -12.71 -9.71 12.79
N HIS A 54 -12.95 -10.98 12.53
CA HIS A 54 -14.31 -11.51 12.50
C HIS A 54 -14.85 -11.64 13.94
N PRO A 55 -16.10 -11.28 14.25
CA PRO A 55 -16.61 -11.35 15.62
C PRO A 55 -16.50 -12.75 16.27
N ARG A 56 -16.55 -13.81 15.48
CA ARG A 56 -16.41 -15.20 15.96
C ARG A 56 -14.99 -15.59 16.42
N SER A 57 -13.97 -14.78 16.13
CA SER A 57 -12.60 -15.06 16.58
C SER A 57 -12.27 -14.41 17.93
N GLU A 58 -13.25 -13.84 18.62
CA GLU A 58 -13.04 -13.17 19.90
C GLU A 58 -12.57 -14.18 20.97
N GLY A 59 -11.47 -13.85 21.65
CA GLY A 59 -10.86 -14.69 22.68
C GLY A 59 -10.05 -15.87 22.14
N ASP A 60 -9.81 -15.96 20.83
CA ASP A 60 -8.88 -16.93 20.26
C ASP A 60 -7.43 -16.48 20.54
N PRO A 61 -6.66 -17.23 21.35
CA PRO A 61 -5.33 -16.80 21.78
C PRO A 61 -4.31 -16.76 20.64
N LEU A 62 -4.48 -17.55 19.57
CA LEU A 62 -3.60 -17.52 18.41
C LEU A 62 -3.87 -16.24 17.60
N ILE A 63 -5.14 -15.92 17.38
CA ILE A 63 -5.54 -14.73 16.63
C ILE A 63 -5.15 -13.47 17.41
N ASP A 64 -5.31 -13.45 18.72
CA ASP A 64 -4.85 -12.34 19.58
C ASP A 64 -3.33 -12.15 19.50
N ALA A 65 -2.56 -13.24 19.47
CA ALA A 65 -1.11 -13.17 19.32
C ALA A 65 -0.71 -12.61 17.94
N VAL A 66 -1.37 -13.03 16.87
CA VAL A 66 -1.14 -12.50 15.51
C VAL A 66 -1.53 -11.03 15.42
N GLU A 67 -2.69 -10.63 15.96
CA GLU A 67 -3.12 -9.24 15.99
C GLU A 67 -2.09 -8.37 16.73
N THR A 68 -1.63 -8.83 17.89
CA THR A 68 -0.59 -8.14 18.67
C THR A 68 0.72 -8.01 17.91
N ALA A 69 1.13 -9.05 17.17
CA ALA A 69 2.34 -9.01 16.35
C ALA A 69 2.20 -8.00 15.19
N LEU A 70 1.08 -8.04 14.47
CA LEU A 70 0.82 -7.14 13.34
C LEU A 70 0.76 -5.68 13.77
N ARG A 71 0.11 -5.37 14.90
CA ARG A 71 0.06 -3.99 15.45
C ARG A 71 1.42 -3.38 15.80
N ARG A 72 2.48 -4.19 15.91
CA ARG A 72 3.85 -3.70 16.14
C ARG A 72 4.61 -3.43 14.84
N THR A 73 4.10 -3.91 13.70
CA THR A 73 4.77 -3.82 12.39
C THR A 73 4.16 -2.74 11.50
N ILE A 74 2.87 -2.45 11.71
CA ILE A 74 2.10 -1.46 10.94
C ILE A 74 2.17 -0.10 11.61
#